data_AF-A0A315XRC5-F1
#
_entry.id   AF-A0A315XRC5-F1
#
_cell.length_a   1.000
_cell.length_b   1.000
_cell.length_c   1.000
_cell.angle_alpha   90.00
_cell.angle_beta   90.00
_cell.angle_gamma   90.00
#
_symmetry.space_group_name_H-M   'P 1'
#
loop_
_entity.id
_entity.type
_entity.pdbx_description
1 polymer ?
#
loop_
_entity_poly.entity_id
_entity_poly.type
_entity_poly.pdbx_seq_one_letter_code
_entity_poly.pdbx_strand_id
1 'polypeptide(L)'
;MSKRQVLATVVALLVIVAATGAWSVSRVLSGASDQAGHQWALSEQDAPVISAYLYAGSHRAEAERIPCYCGCWDLEHGSLLDCFIARDGGYEEHASFCTICLDELADLRGFLESGQGVEAARSYIDATYSGLGKPTDTP
;
A
#
# COMPACT_ATOMS: atom_id res chain seq x y z
N MET A 1 -6.11 -29.29 62.85
CA MET A 1 -4.99 -28.89 61.97
C MET A 1 -3.90 -28.23 62.80
N SER A 2 -2.65 -28.65 62.66
CA SER A 2 -1.53 -28.03 63.39
C SER A 2 -1.17 -26.67 62.77
N LYS A 3 -0.59 -25.76 63.56
CA LYS A 3 -0.15 -24.43 63.08
C LYS A 3 0.76 -24.53 61.85
N ARG A 4 1.50 -25.64 61.72
CA ARG A 4 2.39 -25.94 60.58
C ARG A 4 1.60 -26.30 59.30
N GLN A 5 0.45 -26.96 59.43
CA GLN A 5 -0.42 -27.29 58.29
C GLN A 5 -1.16 -26.07 57.74
N VAL A 6 -1.57 -25.13 58.63
CA VAL A 6 -2.19 -23.86 58.22
C VAL A 6 -1.18 -22.98 57.48
N LEU A 7 0.05 -22.87 57.98
CA LEU A 7 1.09 -22.10 57.31
C LEU A 7 1.44 -22.67 55.93
N ALA A 8 1.56 -24.00 55.81
CA ALA A 8 1.86 -24.65 54.54
C ALA A 8 0.74 -24.46 53.50
N THR A 9 -0.54 -24.51 53.93
CA THR A 9 -1.68 -24.29 53.02
C THR A 9 -1.80 -22.83 52.58
N VAL A 10 -1.57 -21.87 53.48
CA VAL A 10 -1.57 -20.44 53.13
C VAL A 10 -0.42 -20.10 52.17
N VAL A 11 0.78 -20.63 52.41
CA VAL A 11 1.93 -20.42 51.50
C VAL A 11 1.67 -21.06 50.14
N ALA A 12 1.12 -22.28 50.09
CA ALA A 12 0.79 -22.94 48.82
C ALA A 12 -0.27 -22.15 48.02
N LEU A 13 -1.31 -21.62 48.68
CA LEU A 13 -2.32 -20.79 48.03
C LEU A 13 -1.75 -19.46 47.51
N LEU A 14 -0.83 -18.83 48.25
CA LEU A 14 -0.17 -17.59 47.80
C LEU A 14 0.74 -17.81 46.58
N VAL A 15 1.44 -18.95 46.50
CA VAL A 15 2.26 -19.31 45.32
C VAL A 15 1.39 -19.56 44.09
N ILE A 16 0.21 -20.19 44.26
CA ILE A 16 -0.72 -20.43 43.15
C ILE A 16 -1.30 -19.11 42.60
N VAL A 17 -1.64 -18.16 43.47
CA VAL A 17 -2.15 -16.83 43.05
C VAL A 17 -1.07 -16.01 42.33
N ALA A 18 0.19 -16.09 42.77
CA ALA A 18 1.29 -15.42 42.07
C ALA A 18 1.58 -16.04 40.68
N ALA A 19 1.45 -17.37 40.56
CA ALA A 19 1.66 -18.08 39.30
C ALA A 19 0.57 -17.83 38.26
N THR A 20 -0.68 -17.53 38.66
CA THR A 20 -1.77 -17.20 37.73
C THR A 20 -1.86 -15.72 37.38
N GLY A 21 -1.39 -14.81 38.25
CA GLY A 21 -1.35 -13.37 37.96
C GLY A 21 -0.30 -12.96 36.92
N ALA A 22 0.80 -13.71 36.80
CA ALA A 22 1.89 -13.41 35.86
C ALA A 22 1.52 -13.66 34.38
N TRP A 23 0.57 -14.56 34.10
CA TRP A 23 0.13 -14.85 32.74
C TRP A 23 -0.82 -13.79 32.16
N SER A 24 -1.56 -13.10 33.02
CA SER A 24 -2.51 -12.06 32.62
C SER A 24 -1.82 -10.73 32.32
N VAL A 25 -0.78 -10.38 33.07
CA VAL A 25 -0.03 -9.12 32.89
C VAL A 25 0.80 -9.14 31.61
N SER A 26 1.30 -10.30 31.18
CA SER A 26 2.05 -10.39 29.91
C SER A 26 1.18 -10.08 28.69
N ARG A 27 -0.11 -10.45 28.68
CA ARG A 27 -1.02 -10.10 27.57
C ARG A 27 -1.39 -8.62 27.52
N VAL A 28 -1.43 -7.94 28.67
CA VAL A 28 -1.72 -6.49 28.73
C VAL A 28 -0.51 -5.67 28.29
N LEU A 29 0.72 -6.14 28.56
CA LEU A 29 1.95 -5.48 28.11
C LEU A 29 2.34 -5.84 26.66
N SER A 30 1.87 -6.99 26.14
CA SER A 30 1.91 -7.31 24.71
C SER A 30 0.81 -6.62 23.89
N GLY A 31 0.00 -5.75 24.49
CA GLY A 31 -0.92 -4.84 23.79
C GLY A 31 -0.21 -3.73 23.01
N ALA A 32 1.00 -4.00 22.51
CA ALA A 32 1.64 -3.21 21.49
C ALA A 32 0.96 -3.52 20.15
N SER A 33 0.14 -2.57 19.70
CA SER A 33 -0.20 -2.33 18.30
C SER A 33 -0.96 -3.41 17.52
N ASP A 34 -2.09 -3.88 18.04
CA ASP A 34 -3.18 -4.39 17.18
C ASP A 34 -4.08 -3.22 16.74
N GLN A 35 -3.46 -2.22 16.12
CA GLN A 35 -4.13 -1.39 15.12
C GLN A 35 -3.48 -1.81 13.81
N ALA A 36 -3.76 -3.04 13.38
CA ALA A 36 -3.57 -3.43 12.00
C ALA A 36 -4.57 -2.61 11.17
N GLY A 37 -4.21 -1.35 10.92
CA GLY A 37 -4.79 -0.57 9.86
C GLY A 37 -4.73 -1.40 8.60
N HIS A 38 -5.79 -1.35 7.80
CA HIS A 38 -5.93 -2.07 6.55
C HIS A 38 -4.58 -2.12 5.81
N GLN A 39 -3.96 -3.30 5.76
CA GLN A 39 -2.84 -3.51 4.85
C GLN A 39 -3.46 -3.67 3.47
N TRP A 40 -3.22 -2.70 2.58
CA TRP A 40 -3.71 -2.78 1.21
C TRP A 40 -3.03 -3.96 0.49
N ALA A 41 -3.81 -4.70 -0.29
CA ALA A 41 -3.33 -5.83 -1.06
C ALA A 41 -3.89 -5.79 -2.48
N LEU A 42 -2.99 -5.88 -3.48
CA LEU A 42 -3.38 -5.89 -4.89
C LEU A 42 -4.36 -7.02 -5.22
N SER A 43 -4.18 -8.20 -4.62
CA SER A 43 -5.03 -9.37 -4.84
C SER A 43 -6.48 -9.20 -4.39
N GLU A 44 -6.77 -8.18 -3.58
CA GLU A 44 -8.11 -7.87 -3.07
C GLU A 44 -8.82 -6.77 -3.86
N GLN A 45 -8.15 -6.20 -4.87
CA GLN A 45 -8.71 -5.14 -5.72
C GLN A 45 -9.58 -5.72 -6.85
N ASP A 46 -10.39 -4.86 -7.47
CA ASP A 46 -11.16 -5.23 -8.65
C ASP A 46 -10.25 -5.58 -9.84
N ALA A 47 -10.72 -6.49 -10.69
CA ALA A 47 -9.94 -6.99 -11.83
C ALA A 47 -9.34 -5.90 -12.74
N PRO A 48 -10.03 -4.77 -13.05
CA PRO A 48 -9.44 -3.69 -13.83
C PRO A 48 -8.25 -3.02 -13.14
N VAL A 49 -8.34 -2.83 -11.82
CA VAL A 49 -7.26 -2.26 -11.01
C VAL A 49 -6.08 -3.23 -11.01
N ILE A 50 -6.31 -4.51 -10.73
CA ILE A 50 -5.27 -5.55 -10.82
C ILE A 50 -4.57 -5.51 -12.18
N SER A 51 -5.35 -5.44 -13.27
CA SER A 51 -4.80 -5.37 -14.62
C SER A 51 -3.94 -4.14 -14.85
N ALA A 52 -4.30 -2.98 -14.29
CA ALA A 52 -3.53 -1.74 -14.40
C ALA A 52 -2.16 -1.90 -13.73
N TYR A 53 -2.11 -2.38 -12.48
CA TYR A 53 -0.84 -2.60 -11.78
C TYR A 53 0.08 -3.59 -12.50
N LEU A 54 -0.47 -4.70 -13.00
CA LEU A 54 0.30 -5.68 -13.75
C LEU A 54 0.81 -5.11 -15.08
N TYR A 55 0.02 -4.25 -15.73
CA TYR A 55 0.44 -3.57 -16.95
C TYR A 55 1.58 -2.58 -16.69
N ALA A 56 1.42 -1.68 -15.71
CA ALA A 56 2.48 -0.73 -15.33
C ALA A 56 3.77 -1.46 -14.90
N GLY A 57 3.62 -2.53 -14.12
CA GLY A 57 4.75 -3.37 -13.70
C GLY A 57 5.48 -4.08 -14.84
N SER A 58 4.81 -4.40 -15.94
CA SER A 58 5.41 -5.03 -17.13
C SER A 58 5.93 -4.03 -18.18
N HIS A 59 5.45 -2.78 -18.15
CA HIS A 59 5.80 -1.72 -19.10
C HIS A 59 6.47 -0.54 -18.39
N ARG A 60 7.42 -0.85 -17.50
CA ARG A 60 8.06 0.14 -16.62
C ARG A 60 8.73 1.26 -17.41
N ALA A 61 9.46 0.91 -18.47
CA ALA A 61 10.24 1.87 -19.25
C ALA A 61 9.35 2.85 -20.05
N GLU A 62 8.16 2.41 -20.44
CA GLU A 62 7.16 3.24 -21.10
C GLU A 62 6.44 4.13 -20.08
N ALA A 63 5.97 3.55 -18.97
CA ALA A 63 5.26 4.29 -17.93
C ALA A 63 6.13 5.32 -17.20
N GLU A 64 7.45 5.10 -17.10
CA GLU A 64 8.41 6.08 -16.55
C GLU A 64 8.49 7.36 -17.42
N ARG A 65 8.21 7.24 -18.72
CA ARG A 65 8.31 8.35 -19.70
C ARG A 65 7.02 9.18 -19.82
N ILE A 66 5.97 8.80 -19.10
CA ILE A 66 4.67 9.45 -19.13
C ILE A 66 4.48 10.27 -17.85
N PRO A 67 4.17 11.57 -17.95
CA PRO A 67 3.80 12.36 -16.79
C PRO A 67 2.41 11.96 -16.29
N CYS A 68 2.19 12.14 -14.98
CA CYS A 68 0.85 12.06 -14.40
C CYS A 68 0.33 13.47 -14.08
N TYR A 69 -0.95 13.72 -14.36
CA TYR A 69 -1.63 15.01 -14.16
C TYR A 69 -2.67 14.97 -13.04
N CYS A 70 -2.65 13.95 -12.17
CA CYS A 70 -3.63 13.78 -11.10
C CYS A 70 -3.61 14.89 -10.03
N GLY A 71 -2.49 15.62 -9.92
CA GLY A 71 -2.34 16.73 -8.98
C GLY A 71 -2.03 16.31 -7.53
N CYS A 72 -1.66 15.05 -7.28
CA CYS A 72 -1.38 14.52 -5.95
C CYS A 72 0.08 14.76 -5.50
N TRP A 73 0.43 16.03 -5.31
CA TRP A 73 1.81 16.50 -5.07
C TRP A 73 2.49 15.98 -3.80
N ASP A 74 1.72 15.61 -2.79
CA ASP A 74 2.26 15.20 -1.48
C ASP A 74 2.85 13.77 -1.50
N LEU A 75 2.69 13.03 -2.60
CA LEU A 75 3.18 11.64 -2.74
C LEU A 75 4.56 11.53 -3.39
N GLU A 76 5.15 12.65 -3.84
CA GLU A 76 6.48 12.71 -4.46
C GLU A 76 6.68 11.75 -5.67
N HIS A 77 5.62 11.46 -6.43
CA HIS A 77 5.70 10.67 -7.67
C HIS A 77 6.37 11.47 -8.80
N GLY A 78 7.32 10.85 -9.51
CA GLY A 78 8.07 11.43 -10.63
C GLY A 78 7.48 11.11 -12.00
N SER A 79 6.77 10.00 -12.14
CA SER A 79 6.14 9.58 -13.41
C SER A 79 4.84 8.83 -13.16
N LEU A 80 4.13 8.49 -14.24
CA LEU A 80 3.00 7.57 -14.19
C LEU A 80 3.39 6.21 -13.60
N LEU A 81 4.63 5.72 -13.81
CA LEU A 81 5.09 4.49 -13.15
C LEU A 81 5.06 4.58 -11.62
N ASP A 82 5.54 5.69 -11.05
CA ASP A 82 5.61 5.88 -9.60
C ASP A 82 4.22 5.88 -8.94
N CYS A 83 3.17 6.20 -9.71
CA CYS A 83 1.79 6.06 -9.24
C CYS A 83 1.41 4.61 -8.95
N PHE A 84 2.02 3.62 -9.60
CA PHE A 84 1.66 2.21 -9.44
C PHE A 84 2.72 1.43 -8.66
N ILE A 85 3.99 1.80 -8.79
CA ILE A 85 5.12 1.05 -8.22
C ILE A 85 5.95 1.96 -7.33
N ALA A 86 5.98 1.64 -6.04
CA ALA A 86 6.80 2.34 -5.07
C ALA A 86 8.31 2.13 -5.32
N ARG A 87 9.12 3.03 -4.75
CA ARG A 87 10.59 3.03 -4.89
C ARG A 87 11.27 1.75 -4.39
N ASP A 88 10.65 1.05 -3.44
CA ASP A 88 11.14 -0.23 -2.91
C ASP A 88 10.72 -1.44 -3.76
N GLY A 89 9.98 -1.21 -4.85
CA GLY A 89 9.46 -2.24 -5.75
C GLY A 89 8.10 -2.79 -5.33
N GLY A 90 7.52 -2.30 -4.23
CA GLY A 90 6.15 -2.61 -3.82
C GLY A 90 5.11 -1.93 -4.72
N TYR A 91 3.84 -2.26 -4.48
CA TYR A 91 2.73 -1.56 -5.11
C TYR A 91 2.37 -0.32 -4.30
N GLU A 92 2.13 0.78 -5.00
CA GLU A 92 1.65 2.02 -4.40
C GLU A 92 0.12 1.93 -4.30
N GLU A 93 -0.47 2.14 -3.12
CA GLU A 93 -1.92 1.95 -2.88
C GLU A 93 -2.78 3.04 -3.55
N HIS A 94 -2.29 4.27 -3.63
CA HIS A 94 -3.03 5.42 -4.12
C HIS A 94 -3.56 5.27 -5.55
N ALA A 95 -2.81 4.64 -6.46
CA ALA A 95 -3.33 4.39 -7.82
C ALA A 95 -4.59 3.51 -7.85
N SER A 96 -4.88 2.73 -6.80
CA SER A 96 -6.03 1.83 -6.78
C SER A 96 -7.36 2.57 -6.79
N PHE A 97 -7.36 3.85 -6.41
CA PHE A 97 -8.54 4.71 -6.37
C PHE A 97 -8.37 6.05 -7.10
N CYS A 98 -7.21 6.31 -7.70
CA CYS A 98 -6.99 7.51 -8.49
C CYS A 98 -7.38 7.29 -9.96
N THR A 99 -8.56 7.77 -10.34
CA THR A 99 -9.10 7.62 -11.71
C THR A 99 -8.16 8.18 -12.78
N ILE A 100 -7.50 9.32 -12.52
CA ILE A 100 -6.58 9.92 -13.50
C ILE A 100 -5.37 9.00 -13.77
N CYS A 101 -4.76 8.42 -12.73
CA CYS A 101 -3.66 7.47 -12.91
C CYS A 101 -4.09 6.25 -13.74
N LEU A 102 -5.31 5.74 -13.49
CA LEU A 102 -5.85 4.60 -14.21
C LEU A 102 -6.15 4.93 -15.68
N ASP A 103 -6.71 6.11 -15.95
CA ASP A 103 -7.05 6.56 -17.29
C ASP A 103 -5.80 6.86 -18.13
N GLU A 104 -4.80 7.56 -17.59
CA GLU A 104 -3.53 7.83 -18.27
C GLU A 104 -2.78 6.53 -18.61
N LEU A 105 -2.83 5.52 -17.72
CA LEU A 105 -2.25 4.21 -18.00
C LEU A 105 -3.04 3.44 -19.06
N ALA A 106 -4.37 3.55 -19.05
CA ALA A 106 -5.21 2.95 -20.07
C ALA A 106 -4.95 3.57 -21.46
N ASP A 107 -4.75 4.88 -21.52
CA ASP A 107 -4.37 5.59 -22.74
C ASP A 107 -2.98 5.15 -23.22
N LEU A 108 -1.98 5.14 -22.33
CA LEU A 108 -0.66 4.62 -22.66
C LEU A 108 -0.76 3.21 -23.26
N ARG A 109 -1.50 2.31 -22.61
CA ARG A 109 -1.73 0.95 -23.10
C ARG A 109 -2.34 0.95 -24.50
N GLY A 110 -3.39 1.74 -24.73
CA GLY A 110 -4.07 1.81 -26.02
C GLY A 110 -3.12 2.19 -27.16
N PHE A 111 -2.25 3.19 -26.94
CA PHE A 111 -1.27 3.64 -27.93
C PHE A 111 -0.13 2.62 -28.17
N LEU A 112 0.29 1.90 -27.13
CA LEU A 112 1.30 0.84 -27.28
C LEU A 112 0.73 -0.36 -28.03
N GLU A 113 -0.49 -0.79 -27.69
CA GLU A 113 -1.17 -1.92 -28.34
C GLU A 113 -1.56 -1.62 -29.79
N SER A 114 -1.80 -0.35 -30.14
CA SER A 114 -2.03 0.08 -31.52
C SER A 114 -0.75 0.27 -32.34
N GLY A 115 0.43 0.15 -31.72
CA GLY A 115 1.73 0.33 -32.37
C GLY A 115 2.13 1.79 -32.62
N GLN A 116 1.42 2.76 -32.03
CA GLN A 116 1.72 4.19 -32.18
C GLN A 116 2.89 4.67 -31.31
N GLY A 117 3.23 3.92 -30.25
CA GLY A 117 4.41 4.17 -29.41
C GLY A 117 4.16 5.18 -28.28
N VAL A 118 5.15 5.31 -27.39
CA VAL A 118 5.02 6.10 -26.16
C VAL A 118 4.99 7.61 -26.43
N GLU A 119 5.64 8.08 -27.50
CA GLU A 119 5.74 9.50 -27.79
C GLU A 119 4.38 10.05 -28.25
N ALA A 120 3.64 9.24 -29.01
CA ALA A 120 2.26 9.52 -29.37
C ALA A 120 1.34 9.48 -28.14
N ALA A 121 1.52 8.49 -27.26
CA ALA A 121 0.78 8.39 -26.00
C ALA A 121 1.00 9.62 -25.13
N ARG A 122 2.26 10.04 -24.92
CA ARG A 122 2.60 11.23 -24.15
C ARG A 122 1.97 12.48 -24.73
N SER A 123 2.09 12.67 -26.05
CA SER A 123 1.50 13.85 -26.70
C SER A 123 -0.01 13.92 -26.49
N TYR A 124 -0.69 12.76 -26.54
CA TYR A 124 -2.11 12.67 -26.26
C TYR A 124 -2.44 12.96 -24.79
N ILE A 125 -1.70 12.38 -23.86
CA ILE A 125 -1.89 12.56 -22.41
C ILE A 125 -1.65 14.03 -22.02
N ASP A 126 -0.54 14.64 -22.47
CA ASP A 126 -0.25 16.05 -22.23
C ASP A 126 -1.37 16.95 -22.73
N ALA A 127 -1.90 16.68 -23.94
CA ALA A 127 -3.01 17.44 -24.51
C ALA A 127 -4.34 17.24 -23.77
N THR A 128 -4.57 16.05 -23.22
CA THR A 128 -5.84 15.66 -22.61
C THR A 128 -5.93 16.06 -21.14
N TYR A 129 -4.84 15.93 -20.38
CA TYR A 129 -4.86 16.05 -18.92
C TYR A 129 -4.15 17.29 -18.37
N SER A 130 -3.43 18.08 -19.18
CA SER A 130 -2.70 19.28 -18.70
C SER A 130 -3.54 20.38 -18.04
N GLY A 131 -4.87 20.34 -18.22
CA GLY A 131 -5.79 21.24 -17.52
C GLY A 131 -6.14 20.82 -16.09
N LEU A 132 -5.80 19.60 -15.67
CA LEU A 132 -6.22 19.02 -14.38
C LEU A 132 -5.22 19.27 -13.26
N GLY A 133 -3.93 19.28 -13.58
CA GLY A 133 -2.85 19.47 -12.63
C GLY A 133 -1.56 19.88 -13.33
N LYS A 134 -0.55 20.27 -12.55
CA LYS A 134 0.83 20.28 -13.06
C LYS A 134 1.21 18.81 -13.41
N PRO A 135 2.10 18.56 -14.38
CA PRO A 135 2.64 17.22 -14.63
C PRO A 135 3.70 16.82 -13.60
N THR A 136 3.85 15.52 -13.35
CA THR A 136 5.08 14.98 -12.74
C THR A 136 6.30 15.22 -13.65
N ASP A 137 7.51 15.25 -13.06
CA ASP A 137 8.74 15.65 -13.76
C ASP A 137 9.35 14.47 -14.54
N THR A 138 8.86 14.26 -15.76
CA THR A 138 9.37 13.21 -16.67
C THR A 138 10.30 13.78 -17.77
N PRO A 139 11.33 13.02 -18.20
CA PRO A 139 12.33 13.48 -19.18
C PRO A 139 11.78 13.97 -20.52
#